data_AF-A0A2U3JX49-F1
#
_entry.id   AF-A0A2U3JX49-F1
#
_cell.length_a   1.000
_cell.length_b   1.000
_cell.length_c   1.000
_cell.angle_alpha   90.00
_cell.angle_beta   90.00
_cell.angle_gamma   90.00
#
_symmetry.space_group_name_H-M   'P 1'
#
loop_
_entity.id
_entity.type
_entity.pdbx_description
1 polymer ?
#
loop_
_entity_poly.entity_id
_entity_poly.type
_entity_poly.pdbx_seq_one_letter_code
_entity_poly.pdbx_strand_id
1 'polypeptide(L)'
;MCPILELNTFKNLRRRSATSPASRLLLASLGGICVLKAAALALRRGPRTATRLAVFLFVWPGVFPGHFRERRPAQTMDPARFLAAWTRMALGAASIVLLAVYAPRIPDRALGIAGVGALLLTIHLGAGDLLPWLLRWAGFAVPLLFDRPWAAASLTEFWSRRWNLAFVEMNRRFLLRPLHGYFGKRGSRFALFALSGVLHELGLSFPAGAGWGRPLGYFLLQGALVEVEERFRIVNPIVKRAWTWFWLIAPAPWLFHEPFRRTLIVPFYRWLHALIAQSTPDWYLSKAIYAAALGHLLVLIASVQVPSRLGWKQDVVKLTRFNQKVFWVYSLYILLSIVSFAGLTWRLHDAFLAGELAARWLAGFIAIFWTVRVLVDVFWYDHRDWPQGNALVAGHALATSLFCTLAAVYWCAALAPAALNSR
;
A
#
# COMPACT_ATOMS: atom_id res chain seq x y z
N MET A 1 -38.08 -35.64 28.32
CA MET A 1 -38.21 -34.93 27.02
C MET A 1 -38.00 -33.43 27.29
N CYS A 2 -36.77 -33.04 27.57
CA CYS A 2 -35.72 -32.49 26.70
C CYS A 2 -35.70 -30.94 26.63
N PRO A 3 -35.38 -30.25 27.75
CA PRO A 3 -35.08 -28.82 27.80
C PRO A 3 -33.76 -28.44 27.06
N ILE A 4 -33.07 -29.41 26.45
CA ILE A 4 -31.81 -29.24 25.72
C ILE A 4 -32.05 -28.69 24.30
N LEU A 5 -33.24 -28.90 23.72
CA LEU A 5 -33.58 -28.42 22.37
C LEU A 5 -33.86 -26.91 22.32
N GLU A 6 -34.49 -26.32 23.34
CA GLU A 6 -34.74 -24.87 23.37
C GLU A 6 -33.47 -24.04 23.62
N LEU A 7 -32.56 -24.53 24.47
CA LEU A 7 -31.27 -23.88 24.73
C LEU A 7 -30.36 -23.86 23.49
N ASN A 8 -30.39 -24.91 22.67
CA ASN A 8 -29.66 -24.95 21.40
C ASN A 8 -30.30 -24.05 20.34
N THR A 9 -31.62 -23.91 20.34
CA THR A 9 -32.35 -23.03 19.42
C THR A 9 -32.12 -21.56 19.75
N PHE A 10 -32.12 -21.18 21.03
CA PHE A 10 -31.75 -19.83 21.49
C PHE A 10 -30.26 -19.50 21.25
N LYS A 11 -29.32 -20.44 21.47
CA LYS A 11 -27.91 -20.25 21.13
C LYS A 11 -27.69 -20.11 19.61
N ASN A 12 -28.44 -20.85 18.80
CA ASN A 12 -28.38 -20.73 17.34
C ASN A 12 -29.03 -19.44 16.82
N LEU A 13 -30.08 -18.93 17.45
CA LEU A 13 -30.67 -17.61 17.16
C LEU A 13 -29.73 -16.46 17.55
N ARG A 14 -29.05 -16.55 18.70
CA ARG A 14 -28.01 -15.58 19.13
C ARG A 14 -26.76 -15.61 18.24
N ARG A 15 -26.41 -16.78 17.68
CA ARG A 15 -25.34 -16.92 16.67
C ARG A 15 -25.74 -16.36 15.31
N ARG A 16 -27.02 -16.40 14.94
CA ARG A 16 -27.54 -15.83 13.69
C ARG A 16 -27.75 -14.30 13.75
N SER A 17 -27.91 -13.71 14.93
CA SER A 17 -28.12 -12.26 15.10
C SER A 17 -26.85 -11.44 15.39
N ALA A 18 -25.71 -12.08 15.64
CA ALA A 18 -24.46 -11.38 15.90
C ALA A 18 -23.77 -11.02 14.58
N THR A 19 -23.73 -9.73 14.24
CA THR A 19 -22.93 -9.21 13.13
C THR A 19 -21.48 -9.71 13.23
N SER A 20 -20.94 -10.23 12.13
CA SER A 20 -19.57 -10.75 12.09
C SER A 20 -18.57 -9.63 12.43
N PRO A 21 -17.38 -9.96 12.97
CA PRO A 21 -16.34 -8.96 13.23
C PRO A 21 -15.98 -8.11 11.99
N ALA A 22 -15.93 -8.74 10.82
CA ALA A 22 -15.69 -8.04 9.55
C ALA A 22 -16.83 -7.08 9.21
N SER A 23 -18.08 -7.50 9.39
CA SER A 23 -19.25 -6.63 9.18
C SER A 23 -19.26 -5.43 10.13
N ARG A 24 -18.87 -5.63 11.39
CA ARG A 24 -18.71 -4.53 12.37
C ARG A 24 -17.60 -3.57 11.97
N LEU A 25 -16.48 -4.08 11.45
CA LEU A 25 -15.36 -3.24 10.99
C LEU A 25 -15.78 -2.38 9.80
N LEU A 26 -16.48 -2.99 8.83
CA LEU A 26 -17.03 -2.28 7.67
C LEU A 26 -18.05 -1.23 8.11
N LEU A 27 -18.97 -1.57 9.01
CA LEU A 27 -19.96 -0.64 9.54
C LEU A 27 -19.29 0.54 10.25
N ALA A 28 -18.33 0.29 11.13
CA ALA A 28 -17.64 1.35 11.86
C ALA A 28 -16.79 2.24 10.93
N SER A 29 -16.08 1.65 9.98
CA SER A 29 -15.17 2.38 9.09
C SER A 29 -15.93 3.11 7.97
N LEU A 30 -16.70 2.37 7.17
CA LEU A 30 -17.46 2.93 6.04
C LEU A 30 -18.68 3.73 6.51
N GLY A 31 -19.42 3.22 7.50
CA GLY A 31 -20.55 3.96 8.08
C GLY A 31 -20.06 5.24 8.75
N GLY A 32 -19.00 5.16 9.56
CA GLY A 32 -18.40 6.32 10.21
C GLY A 32 -17.93 7.39 9.21
N ILE A 33 -17.18 7.01 8.18
CA ILE A 33 -16.73 7.98 7.17
C ILE A 33 -17.90 8.55 6.35
N CYS A 34 -18.92 7.75 6.03
CA CYS A 34 -20.12 8.22 5.33
C CYS A 34 -20.89 9.25 6.15
N VAL A 35 -21.09 9.02 7.45
CA VAL A 35 -21.74 9.98 8.36
C VAL A 35 -20.95 11.28 8.42
N LEU A 36 -19.62 11.21 8.56
CA LEU A 36 -18.78 12.40 8.60
C LEU A 36 -18.80 13.17 7.26
N LYS A 37 -18.81 12.48 6.12
CA LYS A 37 -18.94 13.09 4.80
C LYS A 37 -20.32 13.73 4.59
N ALA A 38 -21.39 13.07 5.02
CA ALA A 38 -22.75 13.61 4.96
C ALA A 38 -22.87 14.89 5.80
N ALA A 39 -22.37 14.86 7.04
CA ALA A 39 -22.30 16.06 7.89
C ALA A 39 -21.47 17.17 7.24
N ALA A 40 -20.32 16.85 6.63
CA ALA A 40 -19.49 17.84 5.95
C ALA A 40 -20.18 18.47 4.72
N LEU A 41 -20.97 17.69 3.96
CA LEU A 41 -21.77 18.18 2.84
C LEU A 41 -22.97 19.02 3.29
N ALA A 42 -23.57 18.70 4.45
CA ALA A 42 -24.63 19.53 5.05
C ALA A 42 -24.10 20.88 5.53
N LEU A 43 -22.88 20.91 6.08
CA LEU A 43 -22.27 22.13 6.64
C LEU A 43 -21.54 22.99 5.60
N ARG A 44 -21.18 22.44 4.43
CA ARG A 44 -20.35 23.15 3.44
C ARG A 44 -20.76 22.81 2.00
N ARG A 45 -20.58 23.79 1.10
CA ARG A 45 -20.78 23.60 -0.34
C ARG A 45 -19.91 22.46 -0.88
N GLY A 46 -20.58 21.47 -1.45
CA GLY A 46 -19.98 20.27 -2.01
C GLY A 46 -19.53 20.38 -3.47
N PRO A 47 -19.12 19.25 -4.07
CA PRO A 47 -18.82 19.14 -5.50
C PRO A 47 -20.05 19.45 -6.37
N ARG A 48 -19.86 20.09 -7.53
CA ARG A 48 -20.96 20.52 -8.41
C ARG A 48 -21.45 19.44 -9.40
N THR A 49 -20.69 18.37 -9.61
CA THR A 49 -21.04 17.33 -10.59
C THR A 49 -21.05 15.95 -9.93
N ALA A 50 -21.88 15.05 -10.45
CA ALA A 50 -22.01 13.68 -9.95
C ALA A 50 -20.66 12.94 -9.93
N THR A 51 -19.83 13.11 -10.97
CA THR A 51 -18.49 12.50 -11.04
C THR A 51 -17.59 12.98 -9.91
N ARG A 52 -17.57 14.29 -9.62
CA ARG A 52 -16.72 14.84 -8.55
C ARG A 52 -17.23 14.43 -7.17
N LEU A 53 -18.55 14.34 -7.01
CA LEU A 53 -19.17 13.80 -5.81
C LEU A 53 -18.80 12.33 -5.62
N ALA A 54 -18.84 11.50 -6.66
CA ALA A 54 -18.44 10.10 -6.60
C ALA A 54 -16.96 9.95 -6.21
N VAL A 55 -16.06 10.73 -6.80
CA VAL A 55 -14.64 10.72 -6.41
C VAL A 55 -14.48 11.12 -4.94
N PHE A 56 -15.18 12.17 -4.49
CA PHE A 56 -15.14 12.58 -3.09
C PHE A 56 -15.68 11.50 -2.14
N LEU A 57 -16.78 10.82 -2.49
CA LEU A 57 -17.43 9.85 -1.61
C LEU A 57 -16.68 8.52 -1.54
N PHE A 58 -16.24 7.99 -2.69
CA PHE A 58 -15.76 6.60 -2.79
C PHE A 58 -14.24 6.47 -2.93
N VAL A 59 -13.54 7.51 -3.41
CA VAL A 59 -12.10 7.45 -3.65
C VAL A 59 -11.32 8.19 -2.56
N TRP A 60 -11.79 9.38 -2.16
CA TRP A 60 -11.06 10.22 -1.20
C TRP A 60 -11.40 9.85 0.25
N PRO A 61 -10.43 9.50 1.11
CA PRO A 61 -10.72 9.15 2.51
C PRO A 61 -10.99 10.38 3.39
N GLY A 62 -10.63 11.60 2.97
CA GLY A 62 -10.89 12.81 3.75
C GLY A 62 -12.34 13.29 3.68
N VAL A 63 -12.78 14.04 4.69
CA VAL A 63 -14.17 14.49 4.81
C VAL A 63 -14.41 15.90 4.27
N PHE A 64 -13.36 16.64 3.89
CA PHE A 64 -13.50 18.01 3.41
C PHE A 64 -13.83 18.05 1.90
N PRO A 65 -15.03 18.50 1.49
CA PRO A 65 -15.47 18.43 0.08
C PRO A 65 -14.85 19.52 -0.82
N GLY A 66 -14.24 20.56 -0.23
CA GLY A 66 -13.80 21.73 -0.98
C GLY A 66 -12.76 21.45 -2.05
N HIS A 67 -11.93 20.40 -1.88
CA HIS A 67 -10.91 19.99 -2.86
C HIS A 67 -11.49 19.47 -4.19
N PHE A 68 -12.78 19.13 -4.20
CA PHE A 68 -13.50 18.55 -5.34
C PHE A 68 -14.49 19.53 -5.98
N ARG A 69 -14.46 20.81 -5.57
CA ARG A 69 -15.34 21.85 -6.13
C ARG A 69 -14.98 22.19 -7.56
N GLU A 70 -13.70 22.30 -7.85
CA GLU A 70 -13.15 22.75 -9.14
C GLU A 70 -11.97 21.86 -9.55
N ARG A 71 -11.76 21.73 -10.86
CA ARG A 71 -10.54 21.10 -11.38
C ARG A 71 -9.47 22.16 -11.55
N ARG A 72 -8.23 21.78 -11.28
CA ARG A 72 -7.03 22.56 -11.58
C ARG A 72 -6.22 21.84 -12.67
N PRO A 73 -5.31 22.55 -13.36
CA PRO A 73 -4.31 21.89 -14.21
C PRO A 73 -3.62 20.76 -13.45
N ALA A 74 -3.33 19.67 -14.16
CA ALA A 74 -2.65 18.51 -13.59
C ALA A 74 -1.34 18.95 -12.94
N GLN A 75 -1.14 18.60 -11.67
CA GLN A 75 0.11 18.92 -10.98
C GLN A 75 1.18 17.90 -11.37
N THR A 76 2.42 18.36 -11.50
CA THR A 76 3.57 17.50 -11.74
C THR A 76 3.84 16.63 -10.51
N MET A 77 4.04 15.34 -10.75
CA MET A 77 4.44 14.39 -9.71
C MET A 77 5.92 14.59 -9.38
N ASP A 78 6.25 14.54 -8.08
CA ASP A 78 7.63 14.34 -7.64
C ASP A 78 8.00 12.86 -7.89
N PRO A 79 8.92 12.56 -8.83
CA PRO A 79 9.23 11.18 -9.20
C PRO A 79 9.75 10.36 -8.02
N ALA A 80 10.68 10.92 -7.24
CA ALA A 80 11.29 10.23 -6.12
C ALA A 80 10.26 9.87 -5.05
N ARG A 81 9.35 10.81 -4.73
CA ARG A 81 8.27 10.54 -3.76
C ARG A 81 7.28 9.51 -4.28
N PHE A 82 6.86 9.63 -5.54
CA PHE A 82 5.89 8.70 -6.13
C PHE A 82 6.46 7.28 -6.18
N LEU A 83 7.70 7.12 -6.67
CA LEU A 83 8.36 5.82 -6.76
C LEU A 83 8.61 5.22 -5.38
N ALA A 84 9.05 6.02 -4.41
CA ALA A 84 9.21 5.53 -3.05
C ALA A 84 7.88 5.05 -2.44
N ALA A 85 6.77 5.75 -2.71
CA ALA A 85 5.43 5.35 -2.26
C ALA A 85 4.97 4.06 -2.95
N TRP A 86 5.24 3.93 -4.24
CA TRP A 86 4.99 2.71 -5.01
C TRP A 86 5.77 1.53 -4.47
N THR A 87 7.06 1.68 -4.22
CA THR A 87 7.92 0.64 -3.65
C THR A 87 7.42 0.21 -2.27
N ARG A 88 7.05 1.14 -1.39
CA ARG A 88 6.44 0.80 -0.08
C ARG A 88 5.16 -0.01 -0.26
N MET A 89 4.27 0.41 -1.17
CA MET A 89 3.03 -0.31 -1.46
C MET A 89 3.32 -1.74 -1.96
N ALA A 90 4.24 -1.89 -2.91
CA ALA A 90 4.61 -3.18 -3.49
C ALA A 90 5.26 -4.10 -2.46
N LEU A 91 6.20 -3.60 -1.64
CA LEU A 91 6.83 -4.36 -0.56
C LEU A 91 5.82 -4.77 0.51
N GLY A 92 4.89 -3.88 0.87
CA GLY A 92 3.80 -4.20 1.77
C GLY A 92 2.91 -5.31 1.22
N ALA A 93 2.49 -5.20 -0.05
CA ALA A 93 1.64 -6.20 -0.71
C ALA A 93 2.33 -7.56 -0.81
N ALA A 94 3.62 -7.58 -1.19
CA ALA A 94 4.44 -8.78 -1.21
C ALA A 94 4.57 -9.40 0.20
N SER A 95 4.74 -8.57 1.23
CA SER A 95 4.78 -9.02 2.63
C SER A 95 3.45 -9.63 3.07
N ILE A 96 2.31 -9.09 2.61
CA ILE A 96 0.98 -9.67 2.90
C ILE A 96 0.88 -11.09 2.32
N VAL A 97 1.26 -11.26 1.04
CA VAL A 97 1.24 -12.57 0.39
C VAL A 97 2.21 -13.54 1.08
N LEU A 98 3.44 -13.11 1.37
CA LEU A 98 4.44 -13.93 2.05
C LEU A 98 3.97 -14.40 3.43
N LEU A 99 3.43 -13.48 4.25
CA LEU A 99 2.88 -13.81 5.55
C LEU A 99 1.70 -14.79 5.44
N ALA A 100 0.87 -14.68 4.40
CA ALA A 100 -0.22 -15.61 4.17
C ALA A 100 0.27 -17.01 3.75
N VAL A 101 1.24 -17.11 2.83
CA VAL A 101 1.85 -18.38 2.43
C VAL A 101 2.43 -19.13 3.63
N TYR A 102 3.12 -18.41 4.52
CA TYR A 102 3.76 -18.98 5.70
C TYR A 102 2.90 -18.94 6.97
N ALA A 103 1.64 -18.47 6.90
CA ALA A 103 0.78 -18.25 8.07
C ALA A 103 0.69 -19.45 9.02
N PRO A 104 0.57 -20.72 8.57
CA PRO A 104 0.49 -21.87 9.46
C PRO A 104 1.76 -22.12 10.29
N ARG A 105 2.91 -21.61 9.83
CA ARG A 105 4.22 -21.80 10.48
C ARG A 105 4.58 -20.65 11.42
N ILE A 106 3.81 -19.56 11.42
CA ILE A 106 4.09 -18.36 12.20
C ILE A 106 3.18 -18.33 13.43
N PRO A 107 3.70 -18.15 14.65
CA PRO A 107 2.87 -17.99 15.84
C PRO A 107 1.90 -16.80 15.70
N ASP A 108 0.64 -16.97 16.15
CA ASP A 108 -0.43 -15.97 15.99
C ASP A 108 -0.07 -14.57 16.47
N ARG A 109 0.71 -14.46 17.55
CA ARG A 109 1.19 -13.18 18.06
C ARG A 109 2.10 -12.47 17.05
N ALA A 110 3.04 -13.19 16.47
CA ALA A 110 3.97 -12.67 15.47
C ALA A 110 3.24 -12.35 14.16
N LEU A 111 2.38 -13.27 13.69
CA LEU A 111 1.55 -13.07 12.49
C LEU A 111 0.65 -11.85 12.63
N GLY A 112 0.04 -11.65 13.80
CA GLY A 112 -0.80 -10.49 14.07
C GLY A 112 -0.02 -9.17 14.03
N ILE A 113 1.19 -9.10 14.61
CA ILE A 113 2.01 -7.88 14.64
C ILE A 113 2.59 -7.58 13.25
N ALA A 114 3.25 -8.58 12.63
CA ALA A 114 3.82 -8.44 11.29
C ALA A 114 2.72 -8.13 10.26
N GLY A 115 1.56 -8.75 10.41
CA GLY A 115 0.40 -8.55 9.56
C GLY A 115 -0.15 -7.14 9.60
N VAL A 116 -0.22 -6.51 10.79
CA VAL A 116 -0.57 -5.09 10.93
C VAL A 116 0.49 -4.22 10.26
N GLY A 117 1.78 -4.51 10.45
CA GLY A 117 2.87 -3.79 9.81
C GLY A 117 2.77 -3.81 8.28
N ALA A 118 2.53 -4.99 7.69
CA ALA A 118 2.36 -5.15 6.25
C ALA A 118 1.12 -4.41 5.71
N LEU A 119 0.00 -4.41 6.44
CA LEU A 119 -1.20 -3.65 6.08
C LEU A 119 -0.98 -2.13 6.17
N LEU A 120 -0.30 -1.64 7.21
CA LEU A 120 0.04 -0.22 7.35
C LEU A 120 0.99 0.23 6.23
N LEU A 121 1.99 -0.59 5.90
CA LEU A 121 2.93 -0.33 4.82
C LEU A 121 2.23 -0.26 3.47
N THR A 122 1.36 -1.22 3.16
CA THR A 122 0.59 -1.28 1.91
C THR A 122 -0.39 -0.12 1.80
N ILE A 123 -1.25 0.07 2.81
CA ILE A 123 -2.42 0.95 2.72
C ILE A 123 -2.07 2.38 3.10
N HIS A 124 -1.46 2.60 4.26
CA HIS A 124 -1.27 3.95 4.79
C HIS A 124 -0.03 4.61 4.18
N LEU A 125 1.12 3.92 4.21
CA LEU A 125 2.40 4.46 3.74
C LEU A 125 2.66 4.25 2.24
N GLY A 126 1.87 3.39 1.59
CA GLY A 126 1.91 3.10 0.17
C GLY A 126 0.76 3.77 -0.58
N ALA A 127 -0.41 3.12 -0.60
CA ALA A 127 -1.58 3.59 -1.35
C ALA A 127 -2.06 4.98 -0.91
N GLY A 128 -2.05 5.28 0.40
CA GLY A 128 -2.40 6.59 0.94
C GLY A 128 -1.45 7.71 0.53
N ASP A 129 -0.18 7.39 0.25
CA ASP A 129 0.82 8.35 -0.23
C ASP A 129 0.73 8.51 -1.77
N LEU A 130 0.38 7.44 -2.51
CA LEU A 130 0.15 7.47 -3.96
C LEU A 130 -1.14 8.18 -4.37
N LEU A 131 -2.23 7.95 -3.65
CA LEU A 131 -3.57 8.41 -4.03
C LEU A 131 -3.64 9.94 -4.26
N PRO A 132 -3.07 10.80 -3.39
CA PRO A 132 -3.00 12.23 -3.65
C PRO A 132 -2.35 12.58 -4.99
N TRP A 133 -1.27 11.91 -5.38
CA TRP A 133 -0.59 12.16 -6.66
C TRP A 133 -1.46 11.81 -7.84
N LEU A 134 -2.14 10.66 -7.79
CA LEU A 134 -3.07 10.24 -8.85
C LEU A 134 -4.25 11.21 -8.98
N LEU A 135 -4.81 11.67 -7.86
CA LEU A 135 -5.89 12.66 -7.87
C LEU A 135 -5.43 14.04 -8.34
N ARG A 136 -4.22 14.47 -7.98
CA ARG A 136 -3.60 15.72 -8.47
C ARG A 136 -3.33 15.66 -9.97
N TRP A 137 -2.93 14.50 -10.48
CA TRP A 137 -2.81 14.27 -11.91
C TRP A 137 -4.17 14.32 -12.61
N ALA A 138 -5.23 13.79 -11.99
CA ALA A 138 -6.61 13.92 -12.46
C ALA A 138 -7.20 15.35 -12.30
N GLY A 139 -6.44 16.31 -11.78
CA GLY A 139 -6.82 17.72 -11.64
C GLY A 139 -7.49 18.08 -10.32
N PHE A 140 -7.44 17.23 -9.29
CA PHE A 140 -7.96 17.52 -7.95
C PHE A 140 -6.84 17.98 -7.02
N ALA A 141 -6.96 19.21 -6.49
CA ALA A 141 -5.94 19.82 -5.64
C ALA A 141 -6.01 19.33 -4.18
N VAL A 142 -5.93 18.02 -3.99
CA VAL A 142 -6.00 17.38 -2.67
C VAL A 142 -4.68 17.50 -1.91
N PRO A 143 -4.69 17.61 -0.57
CA PRO A 143 -3.49 17.55 0.24
C PRO A 143 -2.88 16.13 0.22
N LEU A 144 -1.65 15.99 0.68
CA LEU A 144 -1.11 14.65 0.98
C LEU A 144 -1.90 14.04 2.14
N LEU A 145 -2.03 12.71 2.19
CA LEU A 145 -2.61 12.02 3.35
C LEU A 145 -1.55 11.74 4.41
N PHE A 146 -0.31 11.48 3.98
CA PHE A 146 0.85 11.26 4.83
C PHE A 146 2.03 12.03 4.24
N ASP A 147 2.86 12.67 5.08
CA ASP A 147 4.10 13.33 4.61
C ASP A 147 5.31 12.79 5.39
N ARG A 148 5.94 11.76 4.83
CA ARG A 148 7.12 11.07 5.38
C ARG A 148 7.03 10.92 6.91
N PRO A 149 6.07 10.15 7.46
CA PRO A 149 5.90 10.01 8.91
C PRO A 149 7.18 9.58 9.62
N TRP A 150 8.02 8.78 8.96
CA TRP A 150 9.30 8.35 9.49
C TRP A 150 10.34 9.47 9.64
N ALA A 151 10.13 10.62 9.01
CA ALA A 151 11.00 11.78 9.16
C ALA A 151 10.67 12.63 10.41
N ALA A 152 9.63 12.29 11.17
CA ALA A 152 9.25 13.05 12.37
C ALA A 152 10.41 13.16 13.38
N ALA A 153 10.65 14.37 13.87
CA ALA A 153 11.60 14.66 14.93
C ALA A 153 10.93 14.86 16.29
N SER A 154 9.59 14.91 16.34
CA SER A 154 8.80 15.14 17.56
C SER A 154 7.43 14.46 17.46
N LEU A 155 6.81 14.16 18.60
CA LEU A 155 5.43 13.64 18.66
C LEU A 155 4.44 14.66 18.06
N THR A 156 4.66 15.94 18.35
CA THR A 156 3.83 17.02 17.82
C THR A 156 3.86 17.06 16.29
N GLU A 157 5.05 16.95 15.70
CA GLU A 157 5.24 16.94 14.24
C GLU A 157 4.62 15.69 13.61
N PHE A 158 4.79 14.52 14.23
CA PHE A 158 4.19 13.28 13.77
C PHE A 158 2.67 13.41 13.65
N TRP A 159 1.99 13.74 14.76
CA TRP A 159 0.53 13.77 14.83
C TRP A 159 -0.13 14.98 14.13
N SER A 160 0.59 16.10 13.96
CA SER A 160 -0.01 17.33 13.43
C SER A 160 0.40 17.69 12.00
N ARG A 161 1.47 17.08 11.47
CA ARG A 161 2.07 17.48 10.18
C ARG A 161 2.42 16.32 9.26
N ARG A 162 2.47 15.07 9.75
CA ARG A 162 2.99 13.95 8.95
C ARG A 162 2.05 12.76 8.87
N TRP A 163 1.31 12.46 9.94
CA TRP A 163 0.41 11.31 10.01
C TRP A 163 -1.06 11.73 9.81
N ASN A 164 -1.75 11.05 8.90
CA ASN A 164 -3.19 11.19 8.64
C ASN A 164 -3.66 12.65 8.54
N LEU A 165 -3.12 13.36 7.56
CA LEU A 165 -3.39 14.78 7.33
C LEU A 165 -4.85 15.08 6.96
N ALA A 166 -5.59 14.10 6.42
CA ALA A 166 -7.02 14.22 6.23
C ALA A 166 -7.78 14.36 7.56
N PHE A 167 -7.36 13.61 8.58
CA PHE A 167 -7.92 13.74 9.93
C PHE A 167 -7.50 15.05 10.59
N VAL A 168 -6.24 15.47 10.43
CA VAL A 168 -5.77 16.79 10.92
C VAL A 168 -6.58 17.93 10.29
N GLU A 169 -6.85 17.85 8.98
CA GLU A 169 -7.69 18.82 8.28
C GLU A 169 -9.11 18.84 8.82
N MET A 170 -9.72 17.67 9.05
CA MET A 170 -11.04 17.57 9.66
C MET A 170 -11.07 18.27 11.03
N ASN A 171 -10.12 17.94 11.90
CA ASN A 171 -10.04 18.51 13.25
C ASN A 171 -9.93 20.04 13.20
N ARG A 172 -9.04 20.57 12.35
CA ARG A 172 -8.83 22.02 12.21
C ARG A 172 -10.07 22.74 11.65
N ARG A 173 -10.77 22.15 10.68
CA ARG A 173 -11.87 22.81 9.97
C ARG A 173 -13.22 22.69 10.67
N PHE A 174 -13.44 21.63 11.45
CA PHE A 174 -14.75 21.33 12.05
C PHE A 174 -14.76 21.35 13.57
N LEU A 175 -13.66 20.96 14.23
CA LEU A 175 -13.69 20.67 15.68
C LEU A 175 -12.88 21.66 16.52
N LEU A 176 -11.84 22.28 15.96
CA LEU A 176 -10.92 23.09 16.76
C LEU A 176 -11.55 24.39 17.26
N ARG A 177 -12.33 25.11 16.44
CA ARG A 177 -13.05 26.32 16.86
C ARG A 177 -14.04 26.06 18.01
N PRO A 178 -14.98 25.10 17.90
CA PRO A 178 -15.91 24.84 18.99
C PRO A 178 -15.17 24.37 20.25
N LEU A 179 -14.20 23.45 20.14
CA LEU A 179 -13.46 22.98 21.32
C LEU A 179 -12.66 24.09 22.00
N HIS A 180 -12.10 25.03 21.25
CA HIS A 180 -11.34 26.14 21.83
C HIS A 180 -12.22 27.06 22.68
N GLY A 181 -13.47 27.28 22.27
CA GLY A 181 -14.44 28.06 23.03
C GLY A 181 -14.78 27.45 24.39
N TYR A 182 -14.79 26.11 24.50
CA TYR A 182 -15.15 25.42 25.75
C TYR A 182 -13.94 25.07 26.63
N PHE A 183 -12.82 24.66 26.04
CA PHE A 183 -11.71 24.04 26.78
C PHE A 183 -10.37 24.82 26.70
N GLY A 184 -10.34 25.94 25.99
CA GLY A 184 -9.12 26.68 25.70
C GLY A 184 -8.08 25.85 24.92
N LYS A 185 -6.87 26.39 24.75
CA LYS A 185 -5.85 25.80 23.85
C LYS A 185 -5.39 24.40 24.24
N ARG A 186 -4.97 24.22 25.50
CA ARG A 186 -4.45 22.94 26.01
C ARG A 186 -5.55 21.88 26.10
N GLY A 187 -6.71 22.24 26.65
CA GLY A 187 -7.85 21.34 26.74
C GLY A 187 -8.37 20.88 25.37
N SER A 188 -8.35 21.76 24.37
CA SER A 188 -8.72 21.38 22.99
C SER A 188 -7.79 20.32 22.40
N ARG A 189 -6.49 20.42 22.64
CA ARG A 189 -5.51 19.43 22.15
C ARG A 189 -5.80 18.06 22.76
N PHE A 190 -5.98 18.00 24.08
CA PHE A 190 -6.30 16.76 24.77
C PHE A 190 -7.65 16.18 24.32
N ALA A 191 -8.68 17.01 24.17
CA ALA A 191 -9.99 16.59 23.67
C ALA A 191 -9.92 16.00 22.25
N LEU A 192 -9.08 16.55 21.36
CA LEU A 192 -8.88 16.01 20.02
C LEU A 192 -8.19 14.63 20.04
N PHE A 193 -7.23 14.42 20.95
CA PHE A 193 -6.63 13.09 21.17
C PHE A 193 -7.66 12.10 21.74
N ALA A 194 -8.47 12.51 22.72
CA ALA A 194 -9.53 11.69 23.28
C ALA A 194 -10.55 11.27 22.20
N LEU A 195 -10.99 12.22 21.36
CA LEU A 195 -11.89 11.94 20.25
C LEU A 195 -11.26 10.96 19.24
N SER A 196 -9.97 11.13 18.93
CA SER A 196 -9.26 10.17 18.07
C SER A 196 -9.25 8.78 18.71
N GLY A 197 -9.02 8.69 20.02
CA GLY A 197 -9.13 7.46 20.80
C GLY A 197 -10.48 6.79 20.63
N VAL A 198 -11.58 7.52 20.82
CA VAL A 198 -12.95 7.02 20.64
C VAL A 198 -13.20 6.49 19.22
N LEU A 199 -12.73 7.21 18.19
CA LEU A 199 -12.86 6.75 16.81
C LEU A 199 -12.07 5.46 16.54
N HIS A 200 -10.92 5.28 17.20
CA HIS A 200 -10.16 4.02 17.11
C HIS A 200 -10.76 2.90 17.97
N GLU A 201 -11.46 3.19 19.07
CA GLU A 201 -12.28 2.20 19.77
C GLU A 201 -13.38 1.67 18.84
N LEU A 202 -14.06 2.55 18.12
CA LEU A 202 -15.07 2.17 17.12
C LEU A 202 -14.44 1.37 15.96
N GLY A 203 -13.24 1.72 15.52
CA GLY A 203 -12.56 1.03 14.41
C GLY A 203 -11.88 -0.29 14.79
N LEU A 204 -11.50 -0.49 16.06
CA LEU A 204 -10.65 -1.62 16.49
C LEU A 204 -11.31 -2.47 17.58
N SER A 205 -11.74 -1.86 18.69
CA SER A 205 -12.34 -2.58 19.83
C SER A 205 -13.76 -3.07 19.55
N PHE A 206 -14.59 -2.23 18.92
CA PHE A 206 -15.97 -2.58 18.53
C PHE A 206 -16.04 -3.80 17.60
N PRO A 207 -15.27 -3.86 16.49
CA PRO A 207 -15.32 -5.05 15.64
C PRO A 207 -14.65 -6.26 16.27
N ALA A 208 -13.64 -6.07 17.12
CA ALA A 208 -13.08 -7.16 17.92
C ALA A 208 -14.07 -7.67 19.00
N GLY A 209 -15.04 -6.85 19.41
CA GLY A 209 -15.96 -7.12 20.52
C GLY A 209 -15.28 -7.10 21.90
N ALA A 210 -14.04 -6.64 21.99
CA ALA A 210 -13.21 -6.68 23.19
C ALA A 210 -12.01 -5.72 23.05
N GLY A 211 -11.25 -5.51 24.13
CA GLY A 211 -10.07 -4.63 24.11
C GLY A 211 -10.37 -3.14 24.32
N TRP A 212 -11.60 -2.83 24.76
CA TRP A 212 -12.04 -1.48 25.07
C TRP A 212 -11.09 -0.72 26.00
N GLY A 213 -10.95 0.57 25.75
CA GLY A 213 -10.13 1.50 26.52
C GLY A 213 -8.65 1.49 26.13
N ARG A 214 -8.18 0.51 25.34
CA ARG A 214 -6.76 0.42 24.95
C ARG A 214 -6.42 1.42 23.83
N PRO A 215 -7.14 1.49 22.69
CA PRO A 215 -6.98 2.59 21.73
C PRO A 215 -7.13 3.97 22.36
N LEU A 216 -8.16 4.17 23.21
CA LEU A 216 -8.34 5.43 23.92
C LEU A 216 -7.13 5.77 24.79
N GLY A 217 -6.69 4.82 25.62
CA GLY A 217 -5.51 4.96 26.47
C GLY A 217 -4.25 5.30 25.68
N TYR A 218 -4.04 4.69 24.50
CA TYR A 218 -2.92 5.04 23.62
C TYR A 218 -2.97 6.51 23.22
N PHE A 219 -4.10 7.02 22.72
CA PHE A 219 -4.17 8.41 22.26
C PHE A 219 -4.14 9.42 23.41
N LEU A 220 -4.71 9.11 24.58
CA LEU A 220 -4.57 9.97 25.77
C LEU A 220 -3.12 10.05 26.23
N LEU A 221 -2.39 8.92 26.21
CA LEU A 221 -0.96 8.89 26.48
C LEU A 221 -0.20 9.77 25.47
N GLN A 222 -0.48 9.66 24.17
CA GLN A 222 0.14 10.52 23.16
C GLN A 222 -0.13 12.01 23.41
N GLY A 223 -1.37 12.37 23.79
CA GLY A 223 -1.72 13.74 24.15
C GLY A 223 -0.92 14.27 25.33
N ALA A 224 -0.77 13.48 26.39
CA ALA A 224 0.05 13.83 27.55
C ALA A 224 1.54 13.95 27.18
N LEU A 225 2.07 13.02 26.38
CA LEU A 225 3.48 13.01 25.98
C LEU A 225 3.83 14.20 25.07
N VAL A 226 2.91 14.69 24.26
CA VAL A 226 3.08 15.95 23.51
C VAL A 226 3.24 17.14 24.46
N GLU A 227 2.44 17.23 25.52
CA GLU A 227 2.58 18.30 26.54
C GLU A 227 3.91 18.17 27.31
N VAL A 228 4.30 16.95 27.66
CA VAL A 228 5.60 16.64 28.28
C VAL A 228 6.74 17.09 27.36
N GLU A 229 6.70 16.71 26.08
CA GLU A 229 7.69 17.09 25.07
C GLU A 229 7.83 18.62 24.94
N GLU A 230 6.71 19.35 24.96
CA GLU A 230 6.70 20.83 24.94
C GLU A 230 7.26 21.43 26.24
N ARG A 231 6.98 20.82 27.40
CA ARG A 231 7.43 21.31 28.72
C ARG A 231 8.91 21.08 28.97
N PHE A 232 9.43 19.90 28.65
CA PHE A 232 10.83 19.52 28.90
C PHE A 232 11.80 20.04 27.82
N ARG A 233 11.29 20.65 26.75
CA ARG A 233 12.09 21.30 25.68
C ARG A 233 13.29 20.44 25.25
N ILE A 234 13.06 19.17 24.90
CA ILE A 234 14.14 18.26 24.47
C ILE A 234 14.82 18.87 23.23
N VAL A 235 16.05 19.37 23.40
CA VAL A 235 16.78 20.12 22.36
C VAL A 235 17.60 19.21 21.46
N ASN A 236 18.21 18.15 22.01
CA ASN A 236 19.07 17.26 21.25
C ASN A 236 18.24 16.50 20.18
N PRO A 237 18.55 16.65 18.87
CA PRO A 237 17.75 16.07 17.79
C PRO A 237 17.69 14.53 17.83
N ILE A 238 18.78 13.88 18.21
CA ILE A 238 18.87 12.42 18.28
C ILE A 238 18.00 11.91 19.43
N VAL A 239 18.14 12.50 20.62
CA VAL A 239 17.34 12.15 21.79
C VAL A 239 15.85 12.39 21.54
N LYS A 240 15.51 13.52 20.90
CA LYS A 240 14.11 13.85 20.58
C LYS A 240 13.50 12.87 19.58
N ARG A 241 14.28 12.46 18.57
CA ARG A 241 13.86 11.45 17.60
C ARG A 241 13.72 10.08 18.27
N ALA A 242 14.65 9.68 19.13
CA ALA A 242 14.57 8.43 19.90
C ALA A 242 13.35 8.42 20.82
N TRP A 243 13.10 9.51 21.56
CA TRP A 243 11.90 9.72 22.37
C TRP A 243 10.62 9.56 21.56
N THR A 244 10.54 10.24 20.42
CA THR A 244 9.38 10.18 19.50
C THR A 244 9.10 8.74 19.07
N TRP A 245 10.12 8.03 18.58
CA TRP A 245 9.93 6.68 18.07
C TRP A 245 9.65 5.65 19.16
N PHE A 246 10.32 5.75 20.30
CA PHE A 246 10.06 4.89 21.45
C PHE A 246 8.58 5.01 21.85
N TRP A 247 8.09 6.24 22.05
CA TRP A 247 6.71 6.47 22.49
C TRP A 247 5.65 6.25 21.41
N LEU A 248 6.01 6.21 20.12
CA LEU A 248 5.09 5.77 19.06
C LEU A 248 4.99 4.25 19.00
N ILE A 249 6.11 3.53 19.16
CA ILE A 249 6.19 2.08 18.92
C ILE A 249 5.88 1.27 20.18
N ALA A 250 6.49 1.62 21.33
CA ALA A 250 6.36 0.83 22.56
C ALA A 250 4.90 0.64 23.03
N PRO A 251 4.03 1.69 23.01
CA PRO A 251 2.62 1.52 23.37
C PRO A 251 1.73 1.08 22.18
N ALA A 252 2.26 0.90 20.97
CA ALA A 252 1.48 0.46 19.80
C ALA A 252 0.66 -0.84 20.02
N PRO A 253 1.09 -1.81 20.86
CA PRO A 253 0.27 -2.96 21.22
C PRO A 253 -1.02 -2.62 21.99
N TRP A 254 -1.18 -1.39 22.52
CA TRP A 254 -2.46 -0.92 23.07
C TRP A 254 -3.40 -0.51 21.94
N LEU A 255 -2.89 0.22 20.95
CA LEU A 255 -3.67 0.63 19.77
C LEU A 255 -4.13 -0.61 18.99
N PHE A 256 -3.19 -1.46 18.56
CA PHE A 256 -3.49 -2.69 17.84
C PHE A 256 -3.56 -3.87 18.82
N HIS A 257 -4.45 -3.80 19.81
CA HIS A 257 -4.54 -4.78 20.90
C HIS A 257 -4.74 -6.23 20.45
N GLU A 258 -4.35 -7.17 21.33
CA GLU A 258 -4.42 -8.61 21.03
C GLU A 258 -5.81 -9.09 20.58
N PRO A 259 -6.93 -8.71 21.24
CA PRO A 259 -8.25 -9.10 20.75
C PRO A 259 -8.52 -8.70 19.29
N PHE A 260 -8.13 -7.49 18.88
CA PHE A 260 -8.25 -7.06 17.49
C PHE A 260 -7.41 -7.91 16.55
N ARG A 261 -6.13 -8.16 16.90
CA ARG A 261 -5.24 -8.98 16.08
C ARG A 261 -5.74 -10.42 15.93
N ARG A 262 -6.25 -11.03 17.01
CA ARG A 262 -6.76 -12.41 16.99
C ARG A 262 -8.11 -12.56 16.30
N THR A 263 -8.95 -11.54 16.32
CA THR A 263 -10.30 -11.60 15.74
C THR A 263 -10.33 -11.18 14.26
N LEU A 264 -9.46 -10.26 13.83
CA LEU A 264 -9.48 -9.72 12.47
C LEU A 264 -8.21 -10.01 11.68
N ILE A 265 -7.03 -9.73 12.25
CA ILE A 265 -5.78 -9.80 11.49
C ILE A 265 -5.36 -11.25 11.22
N VAL A 266 -5.21 -12.07 12.27
CA VAL A 266 -4.81 -13.48 12.13
C VAL A 266 -5.81 -14.26 11.26
N PRO A 267 -7.15 -14.15 11.46
CA PRO A 267 -8.11 -14.83 10.59
C PRO A 267 -8.05 -14.35 9.14
N PHE A 268 -7.78 -13.07 8.87
CA PHE A 268 -7.56 -12.58 7.51
C PHE A 268 -6.40 -13.29 6.82
N TYR A 269 -5.24 -13.41 7.49
CA TYR A 269 -4.08 -14.11 6.92
C TYR A 269 -4.32 -15.61 6.79
N ARG A 270 -5.05 -16.24 7.72
CA ARG A 270 -5.42 -17.66 7.60
C ARG A 270 -6.44 -17.91 6.49
N TRP A 271 -7.39 -17.00 6.29
CA TRP A 271 -8.31 -17.04 5.15
C TRP A 271 -7.55 -16.89 3.83
N LEU A 272 -6.62 -15.93 3.76
CA LEU A 272 -5.80 -15.72 2.58
C LEU A 272 -4.88 -16.93 2.32
N HIS A 273 -4.33 -17.54 3.38
CA HIS A 273 -3.60 -18.80 3.30
C HIS A 273 -4.49 -19.91 2.72
N ALA A 274 -5.70 -20.10 3.25
CA ALA A 274 -6.63 -21.11 2.76
C ALA A 274 -7.02 -20.85 1.30
N LEU A 275 -7.15 -19.59 0.88
CA LEU A 275 -7.38 -19.21 -0.52
C LEU A 275 -6.21 -19.59 -1.43
N ILE A 276 -4.98 -19.34 -0.99
CA ILE A 276 -3.76 -19.70 -1.73
C ILE A 276 -3.53 -21.22 -1.72
N ALA A 277 -3.90 -21.91 -0.64
CA ALA A 277 -3.72 -23.35 -0.50
C ALA A 277 -4.75 -24.19 -1.28
N GLN A 278 -5.73 -23.55 -1.96
CA GLN A 278 -6.70 -24.24 -2.82
C GLN A 278 -6.06 -24.84 -4.08
N SER A 279 -4.90 -24.32 -4.49
CA SER A 279 -4.18 -24.77 -5.68
C SER A 279 -2.76 -25.22 -5.32
N THR A 280 -2.18 -26.06 -6.16
CA THR A 280 -0.81 -26.54 -6.00
C THR A 280 0.21 -25.46 -6.39
N PRO A 281 1.45 -25.50 -5.85
CA PRO A 281 2.53 -24.63 -6.30
C PRO A 281 2.75 -24.67 -7.82
N ASP A 282 2.65 -25.86 -8.44
CA ASP A 282 2.80 -26.04 -9.89
C ASP A 282 1.72 -25.30 -10.68
N TRP A 283 0.48 -25.27 -10.16
CA TRP A 283 -0.60 -24.50 -10.78
C TRP A 283 -0.27 -23.00 -10.78
N TYR A 284 0.24 -22.47 -9.67
CA TYR A 284 0.64 -21.05 -9.60
C TYR A 284 1.84 -20.76 -10.49
N LEU A 285 2.85 -21.64 -10.50
CA LEU A 285 4.01 -21.50 -11.36
C LEU A 285 3.59 -21.52 -12.84
N SER A 286 2.65 -22.40 -13.23
CA SER A 286 2.08 -22.43 -14.57
C SER A 286 1.46 -21.10 -14.97
N LYS A 287 0.56 -20.57 -14.13
CA LYS A 287 -0.05 -19.26 -14.38
C LYS A 287 0.98 -18.14 -14.42
N ALA A 288 2.00 -18.21 -13.57
CA ALA A 288 3.07 -17.23 -13.53
C ALA A 288 3.93 -17.26 -14.80
N ILE A 289 4.25 -18.44 -15.34
CA ILE A 289 5.01 -18.61 -16.59
C ILE A 289 4.23 -18.02 -17.78
N TYR A 290 2.93 -18.32 -17.89
CA TYR A 290 2.09 -17.70 -18.93
C TYR A 290 1.99 -16.18 -18.74
N ALA A 291 1.80 -15.72 -17.50
CA ALA A 291 1.77 -14.30 -17.20
C ALA A 291 3.12 -13.62 -17.52
N ALA A 292 4.25 -14.31 -17.34
CA ALA A 292 5.58 -13.80 -17.70
C ALA A 292 5.74 -13.69 -19.22
N ALA A 293 5.28 -14.68 -19.99
CA ALA A 293 5.26 -14.61 -21.45
C ALA A 293 4.41 -13.43 -21.95
N LEU A 294 3.21 -13.23 -21.39
CA LEU A 294 2.39 -12.05 -21.67
C LEU A 294 3.06 -10.76 -21.20
N GLY A 295 3.76 -10.80 -20.07
CA GLY A 295 4.56 -9.72 -19.53
C GLY A 295 5.63 -9.25 -20.53
N HIS A 296 6.33 -10.16 -21.20
CA HIS A 296 7.26 -9.81 -22.27
C HIS A 296 6.58 -9.09 -23.43
N LEU A 297 5.37 -9.50 -23.82
CA LEU A 297 4.59 -8.79 -24.84
C LEU A 297 4.20 -7.38 -24.39
N LEU A 298 3.87 -7.19 -23.11
CA LEU A 298 3.65 -5.85 -22.54
C LEU A 298 4.91 -4.98 -22.61
N VAL A 299 6.10 -5.56 -22.42
CA VAL A 299 7.37 -4.84 -22.61
C VAL A 299 7.48 -4.36 -24.06
N LEU A 300 7.15 -5.20 -25.06
CA LEU A 300 7.18 -4.80 -26.47
C LEU A 300 6.24 -3.61 -26.76
N ILE A 301 5.03 -3.63 -26.19
CA ILE A 301 4.08 -2.52 -26.31
C ILE A 301 4.66 -1.23 -25.72
N ALA A 302 5.35 -1.31 -24.58
CA ALA A 302 6.06 -0.16 -24.01
C ALA A 302 7.22 0.29 -24.92
N SER A 303 8.03 -0.65 -25.43
CA SER A 303 9.19 -0.38 -26.29
C SER A 303 8.81 0.35 -27.58
N VAL A 304 7.63 0.09 -28.16
CA VAL A 304 7.13 0.83 -29.35
C VAL A 304 6.77 2.29 -29.01
N GLN A 305 6.32 2.55 -27.79
CA GLN A 305 5.92 3.90 -27.36
C GLN A 305 7.12 4.77 -26.94
N VAL A 306 8.18 4.15 -26.43
CA VAL A 306 9.36 4.84 -25.88
C VAL A 306 9.99 5.84 -26.87
N PRO A 307 10.26 5.51 -28.15
CA PRO A 307 10.90 6.44 -29.08
C PRO A 307 10.14 7.75 -29.29
N SER A 308 8.80 7.71 -29.29
CA SER A 308 7.98 8.91 -29.47
C SER A 308 7.87 9.72 -28.17
N ARG A 309 7.72 9.03 -27.03
CA ARG A 309 7.59 9.67 -25.71
C ARG A 309 8.88 10.31 -25.21
N LEU A 310 10.02 9.76 -25.60
CA LEU A 310 11.35 10.26 -25.21
C LEU A 310 11.98 11.17 -26.27
N GLY A 311 11.26 11.50 -27.36
CA GLY A 311 11.80 12.42 -28.38
C GLY A 311 13.00 11.88 -29.15
N TRP A 312 13.18 10.56 -29.22
CA TRP A 312 14.38 9.94 -29.81
C TRP A 312 14.66 10.35 -31.26
N LYS A 313 13.62 10.71 -32.02
CA LYS A 313 13.80 11.26 -33.39
C LYS A 313 14.71 12.49 -33.41
N GLN A 314 14.67 13.31 -32.36
CA GLN A 314 15.46 14.54 -32.23
C GLN A 314 16.82 14.26 -31.60
N ASP A 315 16.87 13.37 -30.61
CA ASP A 315 18.09 13.13 -29.85
C ASP A 315 19.07 12.17 -30.53
N VAL A 316 18.59 11.12 -31.17
CA VAL A 316 19.44 10.14 -31.86
C VAL A 316 20.18 10.79 -33.04
N VAL A 317 19.56 11.74 -33.73
CA VAL A 317 20.18 12.46 -34.86
C VAL A 317 21.41 13.27 -34.44
N LYS A 318 21.54 13.65 -33.16
CA LYS A 318 22.70 14.38 -32.62
C LYS A 318 23.94 13.48 -32.46
N LEU A 319 23.78 12.16 -32.49
CA LEU A 319 24.89 11.20 -32.40
C LEU A 319 25.63 11.10 -33.75
N THR A 320 26.88 10.62 -33.73
CA THR A 320 27.60 10.27 -34.97
C THR A 320 26.85 9.18 -35.74
N ARG A 321 27.00 9.13 -37.07
CA ARG A 321 26.34 8.11 -37.92
C ARG A 321 26.61 6.67 -37.45
N PHE A 322 27.82 6.41 -36.94
CA PHE A 322 28.17 5.12 -36.37
C PHE A 322 27.38 4.83 -35.09
N ASN A 323 27.37 5.76 -34.13
CA ASN A 323 26.65 5.58 -32.86
C ASN A 323 25.14 5.48 -33.05
N GLN A 324 24.56 6.14 -34.06
CA GLN A 324 23.16 5.95 -34.46
C GLN A 324 22.89 4.50 -34.87
N LYS A 325 23.76 3.91 -35.70
CA LYS A 325 23.63 2.50 -36.12
C LYS A 325 23.78 1.57 -34.91
N VAL A 326 24.76 1.80 -34.06
CA VAL A 326 24.98 1.00 -32.83
C VAL A 326 23.74 1.02 -31.93
N PHE A 327 23.16 2.20 -31.70
CA PHE A 327 21.94 2.36 -30.91
C PHE A 327 20.77 1.52 -31.45
N TRP A 328 20.51 1.56 -32.76
CA TRP A 328 19.44 0.79 -33.38
C TRP A 328 19.72 -0.71 -33.42
N VAL A 329 20.99 -1.10 -33.63
CA VAL A 329 21.41 -2.51 -33.59
C VAL A 329 21.17 -3.09 -32.21
N TYR A 330 21.62 -2.42 -31.13
CA TYR A 330 21.37 -2.87 -29.77
C TYR A 330 19.88 -2.90 -29.43
N SER A 331 19.12 -1.89 -29.85
CA SER A 331 17.66 -1.84 -29.65
C SER A 331 16.97 -3.04 -30.32
N LEU A 332 17.38 -3.39 -31.56
CA LEU A 332 16.84 -4.53 -32.28
C LEU A 332 17.18 -5.86 -31.60
N TYR A 333 18.43 -6.06 -31.17
CA TYR A 333 18.83 -7.26 -30.44
C TYR A 333 18.04 -7.44 -29.13
N ILE A 334 17.83 -6.35 -28.38
CA ILE A 334 17.01 -6.39 -27.16
C ILE A 334 15.56 -6.76 -27.50
N LEU A 335 14.97 -6.15 -28.54
CA LEU A 335 13.62 -6.46 -28.99
C LEU A 335 13.47 -7.94 -29.39
N LEU A 336 14.39 -8.44 -30.21
CA LEU A 336 14.40 -9.84 -30.63
C LEU A 336 14.57 -10.78 -29.44
N SER A 337 15.43 -10.45 -28.48
CA SER A 337 15.61 -11.23 -27.26
C SER A 337 14.30 -11.33 -26.46
N ILE A 338 13.57 -10.22 -26.30
CA ILE A 338 12.28 -10.19 -25.59
C ILE A 338 11.21 -11.01 -26.34
N VAL A 339 11.15 -10.91 -27.67
CA VAL A 339 10.26 -11.74 -28.51
C VAL A 339 10.59 -13.21 -28.35
N SER A 340 11.88 -13.58 -28.39
CA SER A 340 12.34 -14.94 -28.17
C SER A 340 12.00 -15.43 -26.76
N PHE A 341 12.16 -14.61 -25.72
CA PHE A 341 11.77 -14.98 -24.36
C PHE A 341 10.27 -15.25 -24.26
N ALA A 342 9.43 -14.40 -24.85
CA ALA A 342 7.99 -14.61 -24.87
C ALA A 342 7.62 -15.93 -25.58
N GLY A 343 8.16 -16.14 -26.78
CA GLY A 343 7.87 -17.31 -27.61
C GLY A 343 8.37 -18.62 -26.99
N LEU A 344 9.60 -18.64 -26.49
CA LEU A 344 10.18 -19.82 -25.85
C LEU A 344 9.49 -20.14 -24.52
N THR A 345 9.18 -19.13 -23.70
CA THR A 345 8.44 -19.32 -22.44
C THR A 345 7.06 -19.92 -22.71
N TRP A 346 6.36 -19.46 -23.74
CA TRP A 346 5.07 -20.00 -24.11
C TRP A 346 5.19 -21.43 -24.65
N ARG A 347 6.13 -21.67 -25.58
CA ARG A 347 6.27 -22.96 -26.27
C ARG A 347 6.80 -24.08 -25.38
N LEU A 348 7.70 -23.74 -24.45
CA LEU A 348 8.36 -24.65 -23.52
C LEU A 348 7.73 -24.63 -22.12
N HIS A 349 6.51 -24.06 -21.98
CA HIS A 349 5.81 -23.94 -20.70
C HIS A 349 5.83 -25.26 -19.89
N ASP A 350 5.49 -26.38 -20.53
CA ASP A 350 5.44 -27.68 -19.86
C ASP A 350 6.82 -28.18 -19.44
N ALA A 351 7.86 -27.87 -20.22
CA ALA A 351 9.26 -28.18 -19.86
C ALA A 351 9.75 -27.34 -18.67
N PHE A 352 9.32 -26.08 -18.56
CA PHE A 352 9.58 -25.25 -17.36
C PHE A 352 8.90 -25.84 -16.13
N LEU A 353 7.66 -26.31 -16.25
CA LEU A 353 6.93 -26.95 -15.14
C LEU A 353 7.53 -28.29 -14.74
N ALA A 354 7.91 -29.11 -15.71
CA ALA A 354 8.58 -30.38 -15.46
C ALA A 354 9.98 -30.20 -14.83
N GLY A 355 10.54 -28.98 -14.89
CA GLY A 355 11.88 -28.69 -14.37
C GLY A 355 12.98 -29.33 -15.21
N GLU A 356 12.78 -29.47 -16.53
CA GLU A 356 13.79 -30.01 -17.43
C GLU A 356 15.06 -29.16 -17.40
N LEU A 357 16.22 -29.81 -17.51
CA LEU A 357 17.52 -29.15 -17.33
C LEU A 357 17.70 -27.95 -18.28
N ALA A 358 17.36 -28.11 -19.57
CA ALA A 358 17.47 -27.04 -20.56
C ALA A 358 16.53 -25.87 -20.24
N ALA A 359 15.28 -26.15 -19.84
CA ALA A 359 14.30 -25.13 -19.46
C ALA A 359 14.74 -24.37 -18.20
N ARG A 360 15.33 -25.05 -17.22
CA ARG A 360 15.87 -24.41 -16.00
C ARG A 360 17.04 -23.47 -16.30
N TRP A 361 17.97 -23.86 -17.18
CA TRP A 361 19.05 -22.98 -17.63
C TRP A 361 18.52 -21.78 -18.43
N LEU A 362 17.53 -22.00 -19.29
CA LEU A 362 16.85 -20.91 -20.00
C LEU A 362 16.15 -19.96 -19.02
N ALA A 363 15.44 -20.48 -18.01
CA ALA A 363 14.85 -19.68 -16.94
C ALA A 363 15.92 -18.88 -16.21
N GLY A 364 17.03 -19.51 -15.80
CA GLY A 364 18.13 -18.85 -15.12
C GLY A 364 18.73 -17.72 -15.94
N PHE A 365 18.94 -17.94 -17.24
CA PHE A 365 19.41 -16.91 -18.16
C PHE A 365 18.45 -15.71 -18.23
N ILE A 366 17.15 -15.96 -18.41
CA ILE A 366 16.14 -14.90 -18.45
C ILE A 366 16.03 -14.18 -17.10
N ALA A 367 16.12 -14.93 -15.98
CA ALA A 367 16.10 -14.37 -14.64
C ALA A 367 17.27 -13.41 -14.42
N ILE A 368 18.48 -13.81 -14.82
CA ILE A 368 19.68 -12.96 -14.74
C ILE A 368 19.50 -11.72 -15.62
N PHE A 369 19.01 -11.86 -16.85
CA PHE A 369 18.76 -10.73 -17.75
C PHE A 369 17.86 -9.66 -17.10
N TRP A 370 16.72 -10.06 -16.55
CA TRP A 370 15.80 -9.11 -15.90
C TRP A 370 16.34 -8.59 -14.57
N THR A 371 17.04 -9.42 -13.81
CA THR A 371 17.69 -8.99 -12.55
C THR A 371 18.72 -7.89 -12.83
N VAL A 372 19.61 -8.11 -13.81
CA VAL A 372 20.59 -7.11 -14.23
C VAL A 372 19.91 -5.85 -14.73
N ARG A 373 18.82 -5.97 -15.52
CA ARG A 373 18.05 -4.81 -15.98
C ARG A 373 17.51 -3.97 -14.81
N VAL A 374 17.02 -4.60 -13.74
CA VAL A 374 16.55 -3.90 -12.52
C VAL A 374 17.71 -3.27 -11.77
N LEU A 375 18.83 -3.98 -11.59
CA LEU A 375 20.00 -3.46 -10.89
C LEU A 375 20.59 -2.23 -11.60
N VAL A 376 20.69 -2.27 -12.93
CA VAL A 376 21.12 -1.11 -13.74
C VAL A 376 20.16 0.05 -13.53
N ASP A 377 18.84 -0.21 -13.47
CA ASP A 377 17.85 0.85 -13.22
C ASP A 377 18.05 1.57 -11.88
N VAL A 378 18.37 0.80 -10.85
CA VAL A 378 18.48 1.30 -9.46
C VAL A 378 19.84 1.94 -9.19
N PHE A 379 20.93 1.36 -9.70
CA PHE A 379 22.29 1.72 -9.32
C PHE A 379 23.05 2.51 -10.38
N TRP A 380 22.66 2.42 -11.66
CA TRP A 380 23.37 3.09 -12.74
C TRP A 380 22.64 4.34 -13.25
N TYR A 381 21.32 4.25 -13.47
CA TYR A 381 20.57 5.41 -13.97
C TYR A 381 20.27 6.43 -12.87
N ASP A 382 20.57 7.70 -13.15
CA ASP A 382 20.14 8.81 -12.30
C ASP A 382 18.72 9.24 -12.67
N HIS A 383 17.85 9.36 -11.68
CA HIS A 383 16.50 9.90 -11.87
C HIS A 383 16.49 11.37 -12.33
N ARG A 384 17.59 12.11 -12.14
CA ARG A 384 17.75 13.47 -12.67
C ARG A 384 17.82 13.51 -14.19
N ASP A 385 18.27 12.42 -14.81
CA ASP A 385 18.37 12.29 -16.26
C ASP A 385 17.06 11.78 -16.88
N TRP A 386 16.10 11.36 -16.04
CA TRP A 386 14.81 10.87 -16.51
C TRP A 386 13.92 12.03 -16.99
N PRO A 387 13.23 11.86 -18.13
CA PRO A 387 12.36 12.89 -18.65
C PRO A 387 11.15 13.11 -17.74
N GLN A 388 10.78 14.38 -17.61
CA GLN A 388 9.69 14.79 -16.74
C GLN A 388 8.32 14.39 -17.34
N GLY A 389 7.39 14.01 -16.47
CA GLY A 389 5.99 13.80 -16.84
C GLY A 389 5.33 12.70 -16.03
N ASN A 390 4.10 12.95 -15.57
CA ASN A 390 3.36 12.03 -14.70
C ASN A 390 3.21 10.63 -15.33
N ALA A 391 2.97 10.56 -16.64
CA ALA A 391 2.85 9.29 -17.36
C ALA A 391 4.17 8.51 -17.40
N LEU A 392 5.32 9.19 -17.48
CA LEU A 392 6.63 8.55 -17.49
C LEU A 392 7.00 8.05 -16.10
N VAL A 393 6.70 8.81 -15.05
CA VAL A 393 6.90 8.40 -13.65
C VAL A 393 6.05 7.16 -13.33
N ALA A 394 4.76 7.19 -13.69
CA ALA A 394 3.89 6.03 -13.52
C ALA A 394 4.36 4.83 -14.37
N GLY A 395 4.78 5.07 -15.61
CA GLY A 395 5.34 4.06 -16.50
C GLY A 395 6.60 3.41 -15.93
N HIS A 396 7.49 4.20 -15.32
CA HIS A 396 8.70 3.72 -14.66
C HIS A 396 8.37 2.79 -13.49
N ALA A 397 7.41 3.17 -12.63
CA ALA A 397 6.94 2.33 -11.52
C ALA A 397 6.39 0.98 -12.01
N LEU A 398 5.55 1.02 -13.05
CA LEU A 398 4.92 -0.17 -13.63
C LEU A 398 5.95 -1.08 -14.32
N ALA A 399 6.86 -0.50 -15.12
CA ALA A 399 7.91 -1.24 -15.82
C ALA A 399 8.85 -1.93 -14.83
N THR A 400 9.31 -1.21 -13.80
CA THR A 400 10.17 -1.78 -12.76
C THR A 400 9.47 -2.92 -12.02
N SER A 401 8.18 -2.76 -11.70
CA SER A 401 7.39 -3.83 -11.07
C SER A 401 7.27 -5.06 -11.96
N LEU A 402 7.05 -4.85 -13.27
CA LEU A 402 7.02 -5.93 -14.25
C LEU A 402 8.37 -6.64 -14.34
N PHE A 403 9.49 -5.91 -14.43
CA PHE A 403 10.83 -6.51 -14.50
C PHE A 403 11.19 -7.30 -13.24
N CYS A 404 10.88 -6.77 -12.05
CA CYS A 404 11.02 -7.50 -10.79
C CYS A 404 10.16 -8.78 -10.77
N THR A 405 8.94 -8.71 -11.30
CA THR A 405 8.04 -9.87 -11.37
C THR A 405 8.59 -10.92 -12.33
N LEU A 406 9.03 -10.52 -13.52
CA LEU A 406 9.67 -11.42 -14.48
C LEU A 406 10.89 -12.10 -13.86
N ALA A 407 11.80 -11.33 -13.26
CA ALA A 407 12.98 -11.88 -12.58
C ALA A 407 12.58 -12.90 -11.49
N ALA A 408 11.60 -12.58 -10.64
CA ALA A 408 11.13 -13.47 -9.58
C ALA A 408 10.52 -14.76 -10.14
N VAL A 409 9.65 -14.68 -11.16
CA VAL A 409 9.03 -15.86 -11.77
C VAL A 409 10.08 -16.78 -12.40
N TYR A 410 11.05 -16.23 -13.12
CA TYR A 410 12.10 -17.04 -13.75
C TYR A 410 13.08 -17.61 -12.72
N TRP A 411 13.40 -16.90 -11.63
CA TRP A 411 14.15 -17.49 -10.52
C TRP A 411 13.39 -18.65 -9.88
N CYS A 412 12.08 -18.50 -9.66
CA CYS A 412 11.25 -19.61 -9.18
C CYS A 412 11.26 -20.79 -10.15
N ALA A 413 11.11 -20.57 -11.46
CA ALA A 413 11.16 -21.64 -12.46
C ALA A 413 12.54 -22.31 -12.56
N ALA A 414 13.63 -21.56 -12.42
CA ALA A 414 14.99 -22.09 -12.46
C ALA A 414 15.32 -22.92 -11.20
N LEU A 415 14.84 -22.49 -10.03
CA LEU A 415 15.17 -23.08 -8.73
C LEU A 415 14.11 -24.06 -8.22
N ALA A 416 12.94 -24.14 -8.88
CA ALA A 416 11.91 -25.09 -8.52
C ALA A 416 12.50 -26.51 -8.50
N PRO A 417 12.17 -27.31 -7.46
CA PRO A 417 12.53 -28.71 -7.46
C PRO A 417 11.89 -29.34 -8.70
N ALA A 418 12.67 -30.14 -9.43
CA ALA A 418 12.11 -30.90 -10.54
C ALA A 418 10.97 -31.74 -9.97
N ALA A 419 9.81 -31.73 -10.65
CA ALA A 419 8.77 -32.69 -10.34
C ALA A 419 9.42 -34.07 -10.39
N LEU A 420 9.49 -34.76 -9.26
CA LEU A 420 9.91 -36.15 -9.20
C LEU A 420 8.82 -36.99 -9.86
N ASN A 421 8.63 -36.82 -11.17
CA ASN A 421 7.89 -37.76 -11.97
C ASN A 421 8.79 -38.99 -12.12
N SER A 422 8.50 -39.96 -11.25
CA SER A 422 8.62 -41.40 -11.48
C SER A 422 8.91 -41.72 -12.94
N ARG A 423 10.15 -42.11 -13.22
CA ARG A 423 10.45 -42.93 -14.40
C ARG A 423 9.71 -44.25 -14.32
#